data_AF-A0AAN4HK33-F1
#
_entry.id   AF-A0AAN4HK33-F1
#
_cell.length_a   1.000
_cell.length_b   1.000
_cell.length_c   1.000
_cell.angle_alpha   90.00
_cell.angle_beta   90.00
_cell.angle_gamma   90.00
#
_symmetry.space_group_name_H-M   'P 1'
#
loop_
_entity.id
_entity.type
_entity.pdbx_description
1 polymer ?
#
loop_
_entity_poly.entity_id
_entity_poly.type
_entity_poly.pdbx_seq_one_letter_code
_entity_poly.pdbx_strand_id
1 'polypeptide(L)'
;MKNANKVQEAIELLKRTTNVKDVSKTTGLQKETIILLIESDSEMIERVIKSFLNDKGYVLEEPFVNELKRSIELRDKYLSDQRTRMEGAEEEGIRMGIEISRKIGREQIAIKVAKSMLAKKLSLEEILTIQN
;
A
#
# COMPACT_ATOMS: atom_id res chain seq x y z
N MET A 1 19.19 23.15 35.38
CA MET A 1 17.99 22.49 34.83
C MET A 1 18.42 21.14 34.25
N LYS A 2 17.80 20.02 34.66
CA LYS A 2 17.99 18.75 33.96
C LYS A 2 17.38 18.92 32.57
N ASN A 3 18.21 18.96 31.52
CA ASN A 3 17.70 19.00 30.15
C ASN A 3 16.98 17.68 29.88
N ALA A 4 15.65 17.68 29.98
CA ALA A 4 14.80 16.54 29.70
C ALA A 4 14.63 16.39 28.17
N ASN A 5 14.62 15.15 27.69
CA ASN A 5 14.33 14.86 26.28
C ASN A 5 12.83 15.09 26.01
N LYS A 6 12.49 16.28 25.53
CA LYS A 6 11.11 16.74 25.31
C LYS A 6 10.29 15.81 24.41
N VAL A 7 10.91 15.21 23.38
CA VAL A 7 10.24 14.27 22.46
C VAL A 7 9.85 12.99 23.19
N GLN A 8 10.77 12.44 23.99
CA GLN A 8 10.50 11.25 24.80
C GLN A 8 9.44 11.51 25.88
N GLU A 9 9.47 12.68 26.50
CA GLU A 9 8.44 13.12 27.45
C GLU A 9 7.07 13.28 26.77
N ALA A 10 7.03 13.86 25.56
CA ALA A 10 5.81 13.98 24.78
C ALA A 10 5.22 12.62 24.41
N ILE A 11 6.04 11.67 23.97
CA ILE A 11 5.61 10.29 23.67
C ILE A 11 5.00 9.64 24.91
N GLU A 12 5.61 9.81 26.08
CA GLU A 12 5.11 9.22 27.31
C GLU A 12 3.81 9.86 27.80
N LEU A 13 3.64 11.18 27.60
CA LEU A 13 2.39 11.88 27.86
C LEU A 13 1.30 11.45 26.87
N LEU A 14 1.63 11.24 25.60
CA LEU A 14 0.69 10.82 24.56
C LEU A 14 0.08 9.43 24.82
N LYS A 15 0.75 8.57 25.60
CA LYS A 15 0.17 7.32 26.09
C LYS A 15 -1.01 7.52 27.07
N ARG A 16 -1.12 8.70 27.67
CA ARG A 16 -2.09 9.03 28.72
C ARG A 16 -3.14 10.04 28.27
N THR A 17 -2.81 10.88 27.28
CA THR A 17 -3.70 11.92 26.75
C THR A 17 -3.38 12.23 25.30
N THR A 18 -4.41 12.46 24.49
CA THR A 18 -4.26 12.96 23.11
C THR A 18 -4.47 14.48 23.02
N ASN A 19 -4.61 15.18 24.15
CA ASN A 19 -4.79 16.62 24.16
C ASN A 19 -3.49 17.35 23.79
N VAL A 20 -3.38 17.71 22.52
CA VAL A 20 -2.24 18.43 21.93
C VAL A 20 -1.88 19.70 22.71
N LYS A 21 -2.87 20.44 23.22
CA LYS A 21 -2.62 21.70 23.95
C LYS A 21 -1.92 21.45 25.28
N ASP A 22 -2.29 20.39 25.99
CA ASP A 22 -1.71 20.05 27.28
C ASP A 22 -0.30 19.50 27.11
N VAL A 23 -0.10 18.59 26.15
CA VAL A 23 1.22 18.04 25.82
C VAL A 23 2.19 19.14 25.40
N SER A 24 1.74 20.08 24.56
CA SER A 24 2.55 21.24 24.13
C SER A 24 2.94 22.14 25.29
N LYS A 25 2.01 22.43 26.20
CA LYS A 25 2.30 23.23 27.40
C LYS A 25 3.31 22.56 28.34
N THR A 26 3.20 21.23 28.52
CA THR A 26 4.06 20.49 29.43
C THR A 26 5.47 20.30 28.87
N THR A 27 5.58 19.93 27.60
CA THR A 27 6.86 19.57 26.96
C THR A 27 7.58 20.76 26.33
N GLY A 28 6.83 21.82 26.02
CA GLY A 28 7.31 22.96 25.25
C GLY A 28 7.58 22.65 23.77
N LEU A 29 7.09 21.52 23.25
CA LEU A 29 7.10 21.22 21.82
C LEU A 29 6.03 22.01 21.08
N GLN A 30 6.28 22.27 19.79
CA GLN A 30 5.29 22.83 18.90
C GLN A 30 4.12 21.86 18.74
N LYS A 31 2.91 22.41 18.56
CA LYS A 31 1.70 21.61 18.37
C LYS A 31 1.80 20.72 17.13
N GLU A 32 2.44 21.21 16.08
CA GLU A 32 2.68 20.47 14.85
C GLU A 32 3.52 19.21 15.09
N THR A 33 4.59 19.31 15.88
CA THR A 33 5.41 18.17 16.30
C THR A 33 4.57 17.11 17.01
N ILE A 34 3.63 17.52 17.86
CA ILE A 34 2.77 16.59 18.61
C ILE A 34 1.75 15.92 17.69
N ILE A 35 1.16 16.66 16.75
CA ILE A 35 0.25 16.09 15.75
C ILE A 35 0.97 15.01 14.94
N LEU A 36 2.19 15.30 14.48
CA LEU A 36 3.01 14.33 13.74
C LEU A 36 3.33 13.08 14.58
N LEU A 37 3.62 13.24 15.88
CA LEU A 37 3.83 12.11 16.78
C LEU A 37 2.57 11.25 16.94
N ILE A 38 1.36 11.82 16.85
CA ILE A 38 0.09 11.09 16.91
C ILE A 38 -0.16 10.33 15.59
N GLU A 39 0.18 10.93 14.45
CA GLU A 39 -0.01 10.34 13.11
C GLU A 39 1.04 9.28 12.74
N SER A 40 2.16 9.28 13.46
CA SER A 40 3.26 8.34 13.27
C SER A 40 3.06 7.08 14.10
N ASP A 41 3.38 5.93 13.51
CA ASP A 41 3.46 4.69 14.26
C ASP A 41 4.71 4.65 15.17
N SER A 42 4.66 3.82 16.20
CA SER A 42 5.73 3.74 17.20
C SER A 42 7.06 3.29 16.62
N GLU A 43 7.06 2.40 15.62
CA GLU A 43 8.29 1.92 14.98
C GLU A 43 8.99 3.03 14.19
N MET A 44 8.22 3.85 13.47
CA MET A 44 8.71 5.02 12.74
C MET A 44 9.33 6.02 13.71
N ILE A 45 8.63 6.34 14.80
CA ILE A 45 9.13 7.25 15.83
C ILE A 45 10.46 6.73 16.41
N GLU A 46 10.53 5.45 16.79
CA GLU A 46 11.76 4.86 17.33
C GLU A 46 12.92 4.91 16.34
N ARG A 47 12.66 4.62 15.06
CA ARG A 47 13.68 4.68 14.00
C ARG A 47 14.22 6.09 13.85
N VAL A 48 13.34 7.10 13.78
CA VAL A 48 13.76 8.50 13.64
C VAL A 48 14.50 8.97 14.89
N ILE A 49 14.04 8.61 16.09
CA ILE A 49 14.77 8.91 17.34
C ILE A 49 16.18 8.34 17.27
N LYS A 50 16.35 7.05 16.94
CA LYS A 50 17.68 6.40 16.87
C LYS A 50 18.62 7.10 15.90
N SER A 51 18.12 7.60 14.77
CA SER A 51 18.92 8.32 13.77
C SER A 51 19.29 9.74 14.16
N PHE A 52 18.58 10.36 15.11
CA PHE A 52 18.74 11.77 15.49
C PHE A 52 19.13 11.98 16.95
N LEU A 53 19.54 10.91 17.65
CA LEU A 53 20.24 11.05 18.92
C LEU A 53 21.57 11.77 18.68
N ASN A 54 21.76 12.92 19.32
CA ASN A 54 23.08 13.53 19.39
C ASN A 54 24.00 12.75 20.36
N ASP A 55 25.27 13.15 20.46
CA ASP A 55 26.28 12.52 21.33
C ASP A 55 25.89 12.44 22.81
N LYS A 56 24.90 13.23 23.23
CA LYS A 56 24.36 13.28 24.60
C LYS A 56 23.00 12.59 24.73
N GLY A 57 22.53 11.91 23.69
CA GLY A 57 21.26 11.17 23.67
C GLY A 57 20.01 12.05 23.53
N TYR A 58 20.14 13.27 22.99
CA TYR A 58 19.01 14.18 22.79
C TYR A 58 18.58 14.26 21.33
N VAL A 59 17.29 14.49 21.14
CA VAL A 59 16.67 14.74 19.84
C VAL A 59 16.40 16.23 19.70
N LEU A 60 16.90 16.85 18.62
CA LEU A 60 16.56 18.23 18.26
C LEU A 60 15.24 18.24 17.49
N GLU A 61 14.34 19.17 17.84
CA GLU A 61 12.96 19.20 17.33
C GLU A 61 12.89 19.36 15.81
N GLU A 62 13.55 20.37 15.23
CA GLU A 62 13.47 20.62 13.78
C GLU A 62 14.01 19.46 12.91
N PRO A 63 15.23 18.94 13.13
CA PRO A 63 15.74 17.80 12.36
C PRO A 63 14.86 16.55 12.50
N PHE A 64 14.34 16.31 13.71
CA PHE A 64 13.44 15.20 14.00
C PHE A 64 12.12 15.32 13.24
N VAL A 65 11.48 16.48 13.30
CA VAL A 65 10.21 16.75 12.60
C VAL A 65 10.36 16.56 11.10
N ASN A 66 11.45 17.07 10.51
CA ASN A 66 11.69 16.94 9.08
C ASN A 66 11.85 15.48 8.63
N GLU A 67 12.61 14.67 9.37
CA GLU A 67 12.74 13.25 9.03
C GLU A 67 11.46 12.46 9.29
N LEU A 68 10.70 12.81 10.33
CA LEU A 68 9.43 12.17 10.62
C LEU A 68 8.42 12.43 9.49
N LYS A 69 8.31 13.67 9.02
CA LYS A 69 7.50 14.02 7.83
C LYS A 69 7.91 13.21 6.62
N ARG A 70 9.20 13.16 6.31
CA ARG A 70 9.75 12.37 5.19
C ARG A 70 9.44 10.88 5.33
N SER A 71 9.50 10.34 6.54
CA SER A 71 9.16 8.94 6.81
C SER A 71 7.68 8.63 6.57
N ILE A 72 6.78 9.55 6.94
CA ILE A 72 5.34 9.45 6.67
C ILE A 72 5.11 9.48 5.15
N GLU A 73 5.69 10.44 4.43
CA GLU A 73 5.54 10.56 2.97
C GLU A 73 6.00 9.29 2.23
N LEU A 74 7.12 8.69 2.65
CA LEU A 74 7.64 7.45 2.07
C LEU A 74 6.71 6.26 2.34
N ARG A 75 6.15 6.16 3.54
CA ARG A 75 5.17 5.12 3.90
C ARG A 75 3.93 5.25 3.02
N ASP A 76 3.38 6.46 2.93
CA ASP A 76 2.14 6.71 2.21
C ASP A 76 2.33 6.48 0.70
N LYS A 77 3.48 6.87 0.15
CA LYS A 77 3.86 6.53 -1.23
C LYS A 77 3.94 5.01 -1.44
N TYR A 78 4.60 4.29 -0.54
CA TYR A 78 4.72 2.83 -0.65
C TYR A 78 3.36 2.14 -0.64
N LEU A 79 2.45 2.57 0.25
CA LEU A 79 1.08 2.05 0.32
C LEU A 79 0.31 2.35 -0.96
N SER A 80 0.45 3.55 -1.51
CA SER A 80 -0.12 3.92 -2.81
C SER A 80 0.39 3.00 -3.93
N ASP A 81 1.72 2.81 -4.02
CA ASP A 81 2.34 1.97 -5.05
C ASP A 81 1.94 0.49 -4.92
N GLN A 82 1.73 -0.01 -3.70
CA GLN A 82 1.20 -1.36 -3.47
C GLN A 82 -0.25 -1.47 -3.95
N ARG A 83 -1.09 -0.50 -3.61
CA ARG A 83 -2.49 -0.46 -4.04
C ARG A 83 -2.60 -0.44 -5.57
N THR A 84 -1.86 0.44 -6.24
CA THR A 84 -1.86 0.52 -7.71
C THR A 84 -1.43 -0.80 -8.36
N ARG A 85 -0.45 -1.51 -7.78
CA ARG A 85 -0.04 -2.83 -8.28
C ARG A 85 -1.13 -3.89 -8.11
N MET A 86 -1.85 -3.88 -6.99
CA MET A 86 -2.95 -4.81 -6.75
C MET A 86 -4.11 -4.56 -7.71
N GLU A 87 -4.51 -3.30 -7.88
CA GLU A 87 -5.58 -2.90 -8.81
C GLU A 87 -5.20 -3.31 -10.26
N GLY A 88 -3.96 -3.05 -10.68
CA GLY A 88 -3.49 -3.47 -12.00
C GLY A 88 -3.46 -4.99 -12.19
N ALA A 89 -3.09 -5.76 -11.16
CA ALA A 89 -3.12 -7.23 -11.22
C ALA A 89 -4.55 -7.78 -11.28
N GLU A 90 -5.49 -7.16 -10.57
CA GLU A 90 -6.91 -7.52 -10.62
C GLU A 90 -7.50 -7.27 -12.01
N GLU A 91 -7.29 -6.08 -12.57
CA GLU A 91 -7.72 -5.72 -13.92
C GLU A 91 -7.17 -6.70 -14.97
N GLU A 92 -5.89 -7.03 -14.88
CA GLU A 92 -5.24 -7.98 -15.79
C GLU A 92 -5.83 -9.38 -15.65
N GLY A 93 -6.06 -9.84 -14.41
CA GLY A 93 -6.68 -11.14 -14.14
C GLY A 93 -8.08 -11.25 -14.74
N ILE A 94 -8.90 -10.19 -14.59
CA ILE A 94 -10.23 -10.12 -15.21
C ILE A 94 -10.11 -10.17 -16.73
N ARG A 95 -9.20 -9.38 -17.33
CA ARG A 95 -8.98 -9.34 -18.78
C ARG A 95 -8.60 -10.71 -19.33
N MET A 96 -7.65 -11.39 -18.71
CA MET A 96 -7.22 -12.73 -19.10
C MET A 96 -8.37 -13.74 -18.96
N GLY A 97 -9.15 -13.68 -17.88
CA GLY A 97 -10.31 -14.56 -17.67
C GLY A 97 -11.36 -14.42 -18.78
N ILE A 98 -11.63 -13.18 -19.22
CA ILE A 98 -12.54 -12.90 -20.35
C ILE A 98 -11.97 -13.49 -21.65
N GLU A 99 -10.68 -13.31 -21.91
CA GLU A 99 -10.03 -13.81 -23.13
C GLU A 99 -10.05 -15.34 -23.22
N ILE A 100 -9.70 -16.02 -22.13
CA ILE A 100 -9.74 -17.49 -22.04
C ILE A 100 -11.17 -17.98 -22.27
N SER A 101 -12.15 -17.36 -21.61
CA SER A 101 -13.57 -17.74 -21.76
C SER A 101 -14.05 -17.58 -23.20
N ARG A 102 -13.64 -16.50 -23.89
CA ARG A 102 -13.95 -16.29 -25.32
C ARG A 102 -13.31 -17.37 -26.20
N LYS A 103 -12.06 -17.77 -25.91
CA LYS A 103 -11.38 -18.82 -26.67
C LYS A 103 -12.07 -20.17 -26.52
N ILE A 104 -12.35 -20.58 -25.28
CA ILE A 104 -13.07 -21.83 -24.97
C ILE A 104 -14.46 -21.83 -25.63
N GLY A 105 -15.19 -20.70 -25.56
CA GLY A 105 -16.50 -20.57 -26.19
C GLY A 105 -16.46 -20.79 -27.71
N ARG A 106 -15.46 -20.23 -28.40
CA ARG A 106 -15.26 -20.44 -29.85
C ARG A 106 -14.95 -21.89 -30.17
N GLU A 107 -14.08 -22.54 -29.40
CA GLU A 107 -13.74 -23.97 -29.57
C GLU A 107 -14.96 -24.88 -29.37
N GLN A 108 -15.77 -24.64 -28.34
CA GLN A 108 -17.00 -25.40 -28.10
C GLN A 108 -18.01 -25.26 -29.24
N ILE A 109 -18.15 -24.05 -29.81
CA ILE A 109 -19.01 -23.81 -30.97
C ILE A 109 -18.49 -24.59 -32.18
N ALA A 110 -17.19 -24.54 -32.47
CA ALA A 110 -16.58 -25.28 -33.58
C ALA A 110 -16.82 -26.79 -33.45
N ILE A 111 -16.64 -27.35 -32.26
CA ILE A 111 -16.93 -28.76 -31.96
C ILE A 111 -18.41 -29.08 -32.19
N LYS A 112 -19.32 -28.22 -31.73
CA LYS A 112 -20.77 -28.43 -31.91
C LYS A 112 -21.14 -28.43 -33.40
N VAL A 113 -20.60 -27.50 -34.18
CA VAL A 113 -20.81 -27.42 -35.64
C VAL A 113 -20.27 -28.67 -36.32
N ALA A 114 -19.04 -29.08 -36.01
CA ALA A 114 -18.44 -30.29 -36.58
C ALA A 114 -19.28 -31.55 -36.27
N LYS A 115 -19.76 -31.70 -35.03
CA LYS A 115 -20.67 -32.80 -34.65
C LYS A 115 -21.97 -32.78 -35.47
N SER A 116 -22.57 -31.61 -35.68
CA SER A 116 -23.78 -31.47 -36.51
C SER A 116 -23.51 -31.78 -37.99
N MET A 117 -22.33 -31.48 -38.52
CA MET A 117 -21.95 -31.81 -39.90
C MET A 117 -21.69 -33.31 -40.08
N LEU A 118 -21.00 -33.95 -39.12
CA LEU A 118 -20.81 -35.41 -39.10
C LEU A 118 -22.16 -36.15 -39.03
N ALA A 119 -23.12 -35.65 -38.24
CA ALA A 119 -24.47 -36.21 -38.18
C ALA A 119 -25.22 -36.13 -39.53
N LYS A 120 -24.83 -35.18 -40.40
CA LYS A 120 -25.32 -35.06 -41.78
C LYS A 120 -24.52 -35.88 -42.80
N LYS A 121 -23.64 -36.79 -42.33
CA LYS A 121 -22.78 -37.67 -43.14
C LYS A 121 -21.71 -36.96 -43.99
N LEU A 122 -21.34 -35.73 -43.65
CA LEU A 122 -20.13 -35.11 -44.21
C LEU A 122 -18.89 -35.82 -43.64
N SER A 123 -17.90 -36.08 -44.50
CA SER A 123 -16.61 -36.64 -44.07
C SER A 123 -15.78 -35.62 -43.29
N LEU A 124 -14.83 -36.10 -42.49
CA LEU A 124 -13.90 -35.23 -41.75
C LEU A 124 -13.08 -34.33 -42.68
N GLU A 125 -12.70 -34.84 -43.85
CA GLU A 125 -11.96 -34.11 -44.87
C GLU A 125 -12.80 -32.94 -45.43
N GLU A 126 -14.08 -33.17 -45.75
CA GLU A 126 -14.99 -32.10 -46.22
C GLU A 126 -15.26 -31.03 -45.16
N ILE A 127 -15.32 -31.40 -43.89
CA ILE A 127 -15.54 -30.45 -42.78
C ILE A 127 -14.32 -29.54 -42.59
N LEU A 128 -13.11 -30.09 -42.69
CA LEU A 128 -11.85 -29.34 -42.53
C LEU A 128 -11.65 -28.31 -43.65
N THR A 129 -12.14 -28.57 -44.86
CA THR A 129 -12.06 -27.62 -45.99
C THR A 129 -13.05 -26.45 -45.88
N ILE A 130 -14.17 -26.63 -45.17
CA ILE A 130 -15.20 -25.58 -44.99
C ILE A 130 -14.85 -24.61 -43.85
N GLN A 131 -14.02 -25.05 -42.88
CA GLN A 131 -13.65 -24.25 -41.71
C GLN A 131 -12.34 -23.46 -41.85
N ASN A 132 -11.61 -23.62 -42.95
CA ASN A 132 -10.45 -22.81 -43.34
C ASN A 132 -10.84 -21.72 -44.35
#